data_AF-A0A7X0WBT7-F1
#
_entry.id   AF-A0A7X0WBT7-F1
#
_cell.length_a   1.000
_cell.length_b   1.000
_cell.length_c   1.000
_cell.angle_alpha   90.00
_cell.angle_beta   90.00
_cell.angle_gamma   90.00
#
_symmetry.space_group_name_H-M   'P 1'
#
loop_
_entity.id
_entity.type
_entity.pdbx_description
1 polymer ?
#
loop_
_entity_poly.entity_id
_entity_poly.type
_entity_poly.pdbx_seq_one_letter_code
_entity_poly.pdbx_strand_id
1 'polypeptide(L)'
;LRNYTGLQAKQLAPVKFGDYVAKPFSQGTGTSKLPGGFTPTERFVRAAYLKENVVPAKNEEEAITNIWYILNSVRIPNGAVIKDNGEPDFTQYVASMCSESKTYYFTSYENNQINSVTLTDEVLENTKEPTTYVVDTVQNIKQLI
;
A
#
# COMPACT_ATOMS: atom_id res chain seq x y z
N LEU A 1 15.68 -5.34 7.90
CA LEU A 1 16.11 -3.99 7.45
C LEU A 1 17.62 -3.75 7.49
N ARG A 2 18.43 -4.47 8.29
CA ARG A 2 19.90 -4.25 8.37
C ARG A 2 20.64 -4.35 7.03
N ASN A 3 20.15 -5.17 6.10
CA ASN A 3 20.70 -5.27 4.74
C ASN A 3 20.35 -4.08 3.82
N TYR A 4 19.53 -3.14 4.30
CA TYR A 4 18.96 -2.04 3.53
C TYR A 4 19.27 -0.66 4.13
N THR A 5 20.30 -0.56 4.98
CA THR A 5 20.70 0.69 5.66
C THR A 5 21.13 1.80 4.71
N GLY A 6 21.48 1.47 3.47
CA GLY A 6 21.84 2.45 2.44
C GLY A 6 20.67 3.03 1.64
N LEU A 7 19.43 2.62 1.92
CA LEU A 7 18.25 3.18 1.26
C LEU A 7 18.01 4.63 1.71
N GLN A 8 17.68 5.50 0.77
CA GLN A 8 17.31 6.88 1.05
C GLN A 8 16.42 7.45 -0.06
N ALA A 9 15.54 8.38 0.31
CA ALA A 9 14.67 9.05 -0.66
C ALA A 9 15.47 9.98 -1.59
N LYS A 10 16.59 10.50 -1.08
CA LYS A 10 17.45 11.42 -1.82
C LYS A 10 18.19 10.72 -2.95
N GLN A 11 18.32 11.44 -4.05
CA GLN A 11 19.15 11.03 -5.19
C GLN A 11 20.61 10.82 -4.78
N LEU A 12 21.24 9.75 -5.26
CA LEU A 12 22.68 9.54 -5.08
C LEU A 12 23.48 10.58 -5.87
N ALA A 13 24.55 11.09 -5.27
CA ALA A 13 25.47 11.99 -5.96
C ALA A 13 26.22 11.25 -7.08
N PRO A 14 26.66 11.95 -8.14
CA PRO A 14 27.56 11.37 -9.14
C PRO A 14 28.82 10.77 -8.50
N VAL A 15 29.31 9.67 -9.06
CA VAL A 15 30.50 8.96 -8.58
C VAL A 15 31.57 8.94 -9.66
N LYS A 16 32.83 9.19 -9.29
CA LYS A 16 33.97 9.18 -10.20
C LYS A 16 34.63 7.79 -10.24
N PHE A 17 34.87 7.28 -11.43
CA PHE A 17 35.57 6.01 -11.73
C PHE A 17 36.73 6.30 -12.68
N GLY A 18 37.96 6.43 -12.18
CA GLY A 18 39.06 6.96 -12.98
C GLY A 18 38.71 8.35 -13.50
N ASP A 19 38.77 8.57 -14.82
CA ASP A 19 38.39 9.85 -15.44
C ASP A 19 36.90 9.96 -15.81
N TYR A 20 36.14 8.87 -15.67
CA TYR A 20 34.71 8.87 -15.96
C TYR A 20 33.87 9.32 -14.75
N VAL A 21 32.87 10.16 -14.97
CA VAL A 21 31.90 10.58 -13.94
C VAL A 21 30.55 9.95 -14.24
N ALA A 22 30.19 8.93 -13.45
CA ALA A 22 28.88 8.28 -13.52
C ALA A 22 27.83 9.19 -12.87
N LYS A 23 26.93 9.72 -13.67
CA LYS A 23 25.78 10.52 -13.20
C LYS A 23 24.53 9.63 -13.18
N PRO A 24 23.60 9.85 -12.23
CA PRO A 24 22.28 9.21 -12.27
C PRO A 24 21.58 9.41 -13.62
N PHE A 25 20.98 8.35 -14.17
CA PHE A 25 20.20 8.44 -15.41
C PHE A 25 18.92 9.27 -15.24
N SER A 26 18.31 9.20 -14.05
CA SER A 26 17.09 9.93 -13.66
C SER A 26 16.98 9.91 -12.14
N GLN A 27 15.87 10.39 -11.58
CA GLN A 27 15.56 10.39 -10.15
C GLN A 27 15.36 8.98 -9.56
N GLY A 28 15.44 8.87 -8.24
CA GLY A 28 15.14 7.63 -7.51
C GLY A 28 16.33 6.69 -7.29
N THR A 29 17.56 7.08 -7.61
CA THR A 29 18.72 6.18 -7.44
C THR A 29 18.98 5.78 -5.99
N GLY A 30 18.56 6.60 -5.01
CA GLY A 30 18.64 6.27 -3.58
C GLY A 30 17.76 5.11 -3.15
N THR A 31 16.76 4.75 -3.96
CA THR A 31 15.83 3.63 -3.72
C THR A 31 16.13 2.41 -4.58
N SER A 32 17.21 2.44 -5.39
CA SER A 32 17.57 1.39 -6.36
C SER A 32 17.76 -0.01 -5.76
N LYS A 33 18.00 -0.10 -4.45
CA LYS A 33 18.13 -1.38 -3.73
C LYS A 33 16.82 -1.89 -3.12
N LEU A 34 15.71 -1.19 -3.30
CA LEU A 34 14.41 -1.72 -2.89
C LEU A 34 14.13 -3.00 -3.67
N PRO A 35 13.76 -4.10 -2.98
CA PRO A 35 13.43 -5.34 -3.67
C PRO A 35 12.11 -5.20 -4.43
N GLY A 36 11.98 -5.89 -5.57
CA GLY A 36 10.81 -5.82 -6.45
C GLY A 36 9.85 -7.01 -6.37
N GLY A 37 10.25 -8.13 -5.77
CA GLY A 37 9.44 -9.36 -5.72
C GLY A 37 8.31 -9.31 -4.69
N PHE A 38 7.46 -10.35 -4.71
CA PHE A 38 6.30 -10.47 -3.81
C PHE A 38 6.52 -11.40 -2.61
N THR A 39 7.75 -11.84 -2.36
CA THR A 39 8.05 -12.61 -1.15
C THR A 39 7.72 -11.80 0.12
N PRO A 40 7.38 -12.45 1.25
CA PRO A 40 7.04 -11.73 2.49
C PRO A 40 8.11 -10.73 2.93
N THR A 41 9.40 -11.12 2.83
CA THR A 41 10.53 -10.28 3.20
C THR A 41 10.65 -9.04 2.31
N GLU A 42 10.49 -9.21 1.00
CA GLU A 42 10.58 -8.09 0.05
C GLU A 42 9.43 -7.11 0.23
N ARG A 43 8.20 -7.62 0.43
CA ARG A 43 7.03 -6.81 0.76
C ARG A 43 7.24 -6.03 2.06
N PHE A 44 7.75 -6.68 3.11
CA PHE A 44 8.04 -6.02 4.38
C PHE A 44 9.03 -4.85 4.21
N VAL A 45 10.11 -5.05 3.45
CA VAL A 45 11.13 -4.02 3.23
C VAL A 45 10.55 -2.81 2.49
N ARG A 46 9.78 -3.03 1.43
CA ARG A 46 9.12 -1.93 0.69
C ARG A 46 8.14 -1.16 1.55
N ALA A 47 7.24 -1.87 2.24
CA ALA A 47 6.22 -1.23 3.08
C ALA A 47 6.85 -0.42 4.22
N ALA A 48 7.84 -0.99 4.92
CA ALA A 48 8.55 -0.30 6.01
C ALA A 48 9.31 0.95 5.51
N TYR A 49 9.98 0.84 4.36
CA TYR A 49 10.68 1.99 3.77
C TYR A 49 9.73 3.11 3.39
N LEU A 50 8.62 2.79 2.71
CA LEU A 50 7.62 3.78 2.30
C LEU A 50 6.97 4.44 3.52
N LYS A 51 6.55 3.65 4.51
CA LYS A 51 5.99 4.18 5.78
C LYS A 51 6.89 5.22 6.45
N GLU A 52 8.20 5.06 6.36
CA GLU A 52 9.16 5.97 6.99
C GLU A 52 9.47 7.22 6.15
N ASN A 53 9.24 7.17 4.83
CA ASN A 53 9.65 8.22 3.90
C ASN A 53 8.49 8.99 3.24
N VAL A 54 7.24 8.55 3.40
CA VAL A 54 6.08 9.35 2.97
C VAL A 54 5.94 10.60 3.84
N VAL A 55 5.39 11.67 3.26
CA VAL A 55 5.08 12.90 4.02
C VAL A 55 4.03 12.56 5.09
N PRO A 56 4.25 12.89 6.37
CA PRO A 56 3.28 12.63 7.42
C PRO A 56 1.91 13.26 7.11
N ALA A 57 0.86 12.47 7.30
CA ALA A 57 -0.52 12.92 7.11
C ALA A 57 -0.92 13.92 8.20
N LYS A 58 -1.72 14.92 7.83
CA LYS A 58 -2.24 15.95 8.74
C LYS A 58 -3.61 15.62 9.32
N ASN A 59 -4.32 14.67 8.70
CA ASN A 59 -5.67 14.25 9.06
C ASN A 59 -5.88 12.79 8.63
N GLU A 60 -7.03 12.23 9.00
CA GLU A 60 -7.39 10.84 8.73
C GLU A 60 -7.48 10.54 7.23
N GLU A 61 -8.06 11.42 6.41
CA GLU A 61 -8.18 11.21 4.96
C GLU A 61 -6.81 11.13 4.27
N GLU A 62 -5.88 12.01 4.63
CA GLU A 62 -4.49 11.96 4.18
C GLU A 62 -3.78 10.69 4.68
N ALA A 63 -4.07 10.25 5.90
CA ALA A 63 -3.48 9.03 6.47
C ALA A 63 -3.94 7.79 5.72
N ILE A 64 -5.25 7.67 5.48
CA ILE A 64 -5.84 6.61 4.65
C ILE A 64 -5.25 6.64 3.24
N THR A 65 -5.12 7.81 2.63
CA THR A 65 -4.48 7.96 1.32
C THR A 65 -3.04 7.43 1.32
N ASN A 66 -2.23 7.82 2.31
CA ASN A 66 -0.85 7.34 2.45
C ASN A 66 -0.77 5.83 2.67
N ILE A 67 -1.66 5.27 3.50
CA ILE A 67 -1.73 3.82 3.75
C ILE A 67 -2.02 3.07 2.46
N TRP A 68 -2.94 3.57 1.62
CA TRP A 68 -3.23 2.98 0.32
C TRP A 68 -2.01 3.02 -0.61
N TYR A 69 -1.28 4.14 -0.69
CA TYR A 69 -0.04 4.20 -1.48
C TYR A 69 1.04 3.21 -0.98
N ILE A 70 1.20 3.07 0.33
CA ILE A 70 2.14 2.10 0.91
C ILE A 70 1.72 0.67 0.57
N LEU A 71 0.45 0.31 0.78
CA LEU A 71 -0.05 -1.05 0.55
C LEU A 71 -0.15 -1.39 -0.94
N ASN A 72 -0.40 -0.42 -1.82
CA ASN A 72 -0.35 -0.62 -3.26
C ASN A 72 1.02 -1.09 -3.75
N SER A 73 2.12 -0.70 -3.10
CA SER A 73 3.48 -1.16 -3.45
C SER A 73 3.73 -2.65 -3.20
N VAL A 74 2.83 -3.30 -2.45
CA VAL A 74 2.92 -4.72 -2.06
C VAL A 74 1.68 -5.52 -2.45
N ARG A 75 0.75 -4.89 -3.17
CA ARG A 75 -0.45 -5.52 -3.72
C ARG A 75 -0.04 -6.47 -4.85
N ILE A 76 -0.51 -7.70 -4.77
CA ILE A 76 -0.18 -8.75 -5.74
C ILE A 76 -1.30 -8.79 -6.80
N PRO A 77 -1.02 -8.48 -8.07
CA PRO A 77 -1.98 -8.65 -9.15
C PRO A 77 -2.30 -10.13 -9.38
N ASN A 78 -3.53 -10.44 -9.78
CA ASN A 78 -3.91 -11.79 -10.17
C ASN A 78 -3.02 -12.28 -11.32
N GLY A 79 -2.44 -13.47 -11.16
CA GLY A 79 -1.52 -14.09 -12.11
C GLY A 79 -0.04 -13.75 -11.92
N ALA A 80 0.30 -12.76 -11.08
CA ALA A 80 1.70 -12.40 -10.82
C ALA A 80 2.43 -13.42 -9.93
N VAL A 81 1.69 -14.13 -9.08
CA VAL A 81 2.18 -15.22 -8.23
C VAL A 81 1.24 -16.41 -8.37
N ILE A 82 1.80 -17.57 -8.69
CA ILE A 82 1.07 -18.83 -8.83
C ILE A 82 1.58 -19.79 -7.77
N LYS A 83 0.67 -20.39 -7.01
CA LYS A 83 0.97 -21.39 -5.98
C LYS A 83 1.34 -22.73 -6.64
N ASP A 84 1.91 -23.64 -5.85
CA ASP A 84 2.26 -25.00 -6.32
C ASP A 84 1.05 -25.80 -6.85
N ASN A 85 -0.15 -25.49 -6.36
CA ASN A 85 -1.41 -26.10 -6.82
C ASN A 85 -1.97 -25.46 -8.11
N GLY A 86 -1.27 -24.50 -8.71
CA GLY A 86 -1.67 -23.81 -9.94
C GLY A 86 -2.63 -22.63 -9.75
N GLU A 87 -3.12 -22.38 -8.53
CA GLU A 87 -4.00 -21.24 -8.26
C GLU A 87 -3.21 -19.94 -8.12
N PRO A 88 -3.80 -18.78 -8.51
CA PRO A 88 -3.19 -17.50 -8.25
C PRO A 88 -3.20 -17.17 -6.74
N ASP A 89 -2.09 -16.60 -6.27
CA ASP A 89 -2.05 -15.86 -5.01
C ASP A 89 -2.07 -14.37 -5.34
N PHE A 90 -3.08 -13.65 -4.84
CA PHE A 90 -3.30 -12.25 -5.16
C PHE A 90 -3.95 -11.52 -3.99
N THR A 91 -3.85 -10.20 -3.98
CA THR A 91 -4.44 -9.39 -2.92
C THR A 91 -5.95 -9.26 -3.12
N GLN A 92 -6.73 -10.03 -2.36
CA GLN A 92 -8.20 -10.02 -2.46
C GLN A 92 -8.85 -8.71 -2.02
N TYR A 93 -8.29 -8.04 -1.01
CA TYR A 93 -8.75 -6.74 -0.54
C TYR A 93 -7.62 -5.99 0.18
N VAL A 94 -7.78 -4.68 0.35
CA VAL A 94 -6.94 -3.83 1.18
C VAL A 94 -7.84 -3.17 2.22
N ALA A 95 -7.36 -3.08 3.47
CA ALA A 95 -8.12 -2.44 4.54
C ALA A 95 -7.22 -1.69 5.51
N SER A 96 -7.83 -0.73 6.21
CA SER A 96 -7.21 0.00 7.32
C SER A 96 -8.28 0.46 8.31
N MET A 97 -7.87 0.84 9.51
CA MET A 97 -8.75 1.31 10.57
C MET A 97 -8.18 2.58 11.20
N CYS A 98 -9.05 3.54 11.48
CA CYS A 98 -8.76 4.64 12.39
C CYS A 98 -9.34 4.31 13.76
N SER A 99 -8.51 4.39 14.81
CA SER A 99 -8.92 4.02 16.16
C SER A 99 -9.74 5.13 16.82
N GLU A 100 -9.42 6.38 16.50
CA GLU A 100 -10.04 7.58 17.04
C GLU A 100 -11.46 7.76 16.51
N SER A 101 -11.66 7.63 15.20
CA SER A 101 -12.99 7.73 14.56
C SER A 101 -13.77 6.41 14.62
N LYS A 102 -13.12 5.30 14.98
CA LYS A 102 -13.65 3.94 14.90
C LYS A 102 -14.13 3.56 13.49
N THR A 103 -13.45 4.09 12.46
CA THR A 103 -13.82 3.85 11.05
C THR A 103 -12.95 2.78 10.42
N TYR A 104 -13.60 1.80 9.79
CA TYR A 104 -12.99 0.75 8.99
C TYR A 104 -13.06 1.14 7.51
N TYR A 105 -11.92 1.15 6.82
CA TYR A 105 -11.80 1.48 5.40
C TYR A 105 -11.38 0.25 4.61
N PHE A 106 -11.92 0.04 3.40
CA PHE A 106 -11.56 -1.10 2.57
C PHE A 106 -11.81 -0.91 1.06
N THR A 107 -11.06 -1.66 0.25
CA THR A 107 -11.25 -1.85 -1.21
C THR A 107 -11.18 -3.33 -1.55
N SER A 108 -12.02 -3.83 -2.44
CA SER A 108 -11.90 -5.19 -3.00
C SER A 108 -10.84 -5.25 -4.10
N TYR A 109 -10.55 -6.45 -4.62
CA TYR A 109 -9.65 -6.58 -5.76
C TYR A 109 -10.25 -5.93 -7.01
N GLU A 110 -11.55 -6.13 -7.20
CA GLU A 110 -12.34 -5.71 -8.35
C GLU A 110 -12.75 -4.23 -8.28
N ASN A 111 -12.93 -3.67 -7.08
CA ASN A 111 -13.30 -2.28 -6.86
C ASN A 111 -12.25 -1.51 -6.07
N ASN A 112 -11.58 -0.57 -6.74
CA ASN A 112 -10.55 0.29 -6.15
C ASN A 112 -11.09 1.52 -5.40
N GLN A 113 -12.41 1.74 -5.39
CA GLN A 113 -13.00 2.81 -4.59
C GLN A 113 -12.94 2.44 -3.10
N ILE A 114 -12.35 3.34 -2.30
CA ILE A 114 -12.29 3.17 -0.85
C ILE A 114 -13.70 3.31 -0.28
N ASN A 115 -14.17 2.25 0.36
CA ASN A 115 -15.41 2.20 1.14
C ASN A 115 -15.09 2.36 2.62
N SER A 116 -16.06 2.80 3.42
CA SER A 116 -15.88 2.89 4.86
C SER A 116 -17.13 2.51 5.63
N VAL A 117 -16.92 2.00 6.85
CA VAL A 117 -17.96 1.73 7.84
C VAL A 117 -17.48 2.27 9.18
N THR A 118 -18.26 3.14 9.80
CA THR A 118 -17.95 3.70 11.12
C THR A 118 -18.72 2.96 12.20
N LEU A 119 -18.02 2.54 13.25
CA LEU A 119 -18.61 1.93 14.42
C LEU A 119 -19.22 3.02 15.32
N THR A 120 -20.48 3.35 15.07
CA THR A 120 -21.24 4.32 15.87
C THR A 120 -21.74 3.69 17.17
N ASP A 121 -22.06 4.53 18.16
CA ASP A 121 -22.63 4.04 19.42
C ASP A 121 -23.99 3.36 19.20
N GLU A 122 -24.76 3.81 18.21
CA GLU A 122 -26.01 3.14 17.80
C GLU A 122 -25.76 1.69 17.35
N VAL A 123 -24.74 1.45 16.52
CA VAL A 123 -24.36 0.11 16.05
C VAL A 123 -23.81 -0.74 17.21
N LEU A 124 -23.19 -0.13 18.22
CA LEU A 124 -22.67 -0.84 19.38
C LEU A 124 -23.76 -1.24 20.39
N GLU A 125 -24.72 -0.35 20.63
CA GLU A 125 -25.67 -0.49 21.73
C GLU A 125 -26.98 -1.19 21.32
N ASN A 126 -27.44 -0.98 20.09
CA ASN A 126 -28.75 -1.46 19.65
C ASN A 126 -28.70 -2.77 18.86
N THR A 127 -27.51 -3.28 18.58
CA THR A 127 -27.34 -4.43 17.70
C THR A 127 -27.22 -5.73 18.50
N LYS A 128 -28.30 -6.54 18.50
CA LYS A 128 -28.31 -7.87 19.16
C LYS A 128 -27.74 -8.99 18.28
N GLU A 129 -27.71 -8.79 16.98
CA GLU A 129 -27.26 -9.75 15.95
C GLU A 129 -26.23 -9.10 15.03
N PRO A 130 -25.26 -9.82 14.43
CA PRO A 130 -24.24 -9.20 13.59
C PRO A 130 -24.83 -8.38 12.44
N THR A 131 -24.39 -7.11 12.31
CA THR A 131 -24.67 -6.31 11.12
C THR A 131 -23.59 -6.57 10.07
N THR A 132 -24.02 -6.92 8.85
CA THR A 132 -23.12 -7.23 7.74
C THR A 132 -23.31 -6.27 6.58
N TYR A 133 -22.21 -5.84 5.99
CA TYR A 133 -22.22 -5.00 4.79
C TYR A 133 -21.69 -5.81 3.61
N VAL A 134 -22.42 -5.80 2.50
CA VAL A 134 -22.01 -6.47 1.27
C VAL A 134 -20.95 -5.62 0.57
N VAL A 135 -19.84 -6.25 0.19
CA VAL A 135 -18.75 -5.60 -0.55
C VAL A 135 -19.13 -5.50 -2.03
N ASP A 136 -19.03 -4.30 -2.60
CA ASP A 136 -19.19 -4.12 -4.03
C ASP A 136 -17.97 -4.67 -4.78
N THR A 137 -18.24 -5.58 -5.73
CA THR A 137 -17.25 -6.21 -6.59
C THR A 137 -17.30 -5.68 -8.02
N VAL A 138 -18.10 -4.64 -8.29
CA VAL A 138 -18.10 -3.93 -9.56
C VAL A 138 -17.22 -2.69 -9.41
N GLN A 139 -16.31 -2.48 -10.37
CA GLN A 139 -15.45 -1.30 -10.35
C GLN A 139 -16.30 -0.03 -10.46
N ASN A 140 -16.20 0.86 -9.46
CA ASN A 140 -16.88 2.15 -9.51
C ASN A 140 -16.11 3.12 -10.39
N ILE A 141 -16.61 3.36 -11.61
CA ILE A 141 -16.05 4.29 -12.57
C ILE A 141 -16.95 5.51 -12.64
N LYS A 142 -16.45 6.65 -12.14
CA LYS A 142 -17.12 7.94 -12.32
C LYS A 142 -16.99 8.40 -13.78
N GLN A 143 -18.03 8.14 -14.58
CA GLN A 143 -18.12 8.68 -15.94
C GLN A 143 -18.40 10.19 -15.89
N LEU A 144 -17.53 10.99 -16.49
CA LEU A 144 -17.59 12.46 -16.42
C LEU A 144 -18.38 13.09 -17.58
N ILE A 145 -18.68 12.31 -18.63
CA ILE A 145 -19.39 12.73 -19.84
C ILE A 145 -20.34 11.61 -20.26
#